data_AF-A0AAQ0EQF4-F1
#
_entry.id   AF-A0AAQ0EQF4-F1
#
_cell.length_a   1.000
_cell.length_b   1.000
_cell.length_c   1.000
_cell.angle_alpha   90.00
_cell.angle_beta   90.00
_cell.angle_gamma   90.00
#
_symmetry.space_group_name_H-M   'P 1'
#
loop_
_entity.id
_entity.type
_entity.pdbx_description
1 polymer ?
#
loop_
_entity_poly.entity_id
_entity_poly.type
_entity_poly.pdbx_seq_one_letter_code
_entity_poly.pdbx_strand_id
1 'polypeptide(L)'
;MKKIPPNTYFHIVRASELLEIETNDLLLMGASGAIHLGVILDGIPCVLAGFINKEAWAQDKVIQDTNCLKNSHFYLIDPVLYDGQEKELHGVRYNTGLASGMWHLNSGTINGVLRYGSSNIGPLLTASHDCVDYDNSDTVESILLGEAHKFDLPSDIFSNPEEIKTEIMRQDEEVITLDSIYISRGWFLRVRDCIDNCTAITPRYHSPLKNTVNTVNEIQEHGNTKRFSQNRENCLMALIYTRNTFPDECKNINGIDTNDAWANATINHWLSVGAGYSEPSIDYLKKIISDMNRKPMDRTTAGKPK
;
A
#
# COMPACT_ATOMS: atom_id res chain seq x y z
N MET A 1 -10.99 2.14 24.04
CA MET A 1 -11.27 2.97 22.86
C MET A 1 -11.55 4.43 23.17
N LYS A 2 -10.71 5.29 22.58
CA LYS A 2 -10.76 6.75 22.72
C LYS A 2 -11.88 7.37 21.89
N LYS A 3 -12.36 8.55 22.29
CA LYS A 3 -13.27 9.35 21.44
C LYS A 3 -12.56 9.74 20.15
N ILE A 4 -13.24 9.57 19.02
CA ILE A 4 -12.65 9.91 17.71
C ILE A 4 -12.85 11.40 17.44
N PRO A 5 -11.79 12.15 17.12
CA PRO A 5 -11.90 13.54 16.66
C PRO A 5 -12.71 13.65 15.36
N PRO A 6 -13.33 14.81 15.07
CA PRO A 6 -14.13 15.02 13.87
C PRO A 6 -13.28 15.30 12.61
N ASN A 7 -12.05 14.80 12.54
CA ASN A 7 -11.16 15.03 11.40
C ASN A 7 -11.52 14.12 10.21
N THR A 8 -11.35 14.64 9.00
CA THR A 8 -11.59 13.94 7.72
C THR A 8 -10.58 12.84 7.43
N TYR A 9 -9.35 12.99 7.92
CA TYR A 9 -8.29 12.00 7.83
C TYR A 9 -7.35 12.14 9.02
N PHE A 10 -6.58 11.09 9.29
CA PHE A 10 -5.69 11.00 10.43
C PHE A 10 -4.29 10.61 9.96
N HIS A 11 -3.27 11.25 10.53
CA HIS A 11 -1.90 10.79 10.40
C HIS A 11 -1.80 9.34 10.89
N ILE A 12 -1.03 8.48 10.22
CA ILE A 12 -1.08 7.04 10.45
C ILE A 12 -0.69 6.65 11.89
N VAL A 13 0.29 7.33 12.49
CA VAL A 13 0.67 7.13 13.90
C VAL A 13 -0.46 7.54 14.84
N ARG A 14 -1.19 8.62 14.50
CA ARG A 14 -2.32 9.04 15.31
C ARG A 14 -3.49 8.07 15.18
N ALA A 15 -3.70 7.50 14.00
CA ALA A 15 -4.72 6.50 13.76
C ALA A 15 -4.46 5.23 14.57
N SER A 16 -3.24 4.70 14.57
CA SER A 16 -2.88 3.50 15.34
C SER A 16 -3.07 3.71 16.84
N GLU A 17 -2.69 4.88 17.38
CA GLU A 17 -2.94 5.24 18.79
C GLU A 17 -4.42 5.28 19.18
N LEU A 18 -5.29 5.69 18.26
CA LEU A 18 -6.74 5.78 18.49
C LEU A 18 -7.42 4.42 18.37
N LEU A 19 -6.91 3.57 17.48
CA LEU A 19 -7.35 2.18 17.27
C LEU A 19 -6.77 1.20 18.29
N GLU A 20 -5.75 1.62 19.05
CA GLU A 20 -5.06 0.79 20.05
C GLU A 20 -4.36 -0.43 19.40
N ILE A 21 -3.77 -0.25 18.21
CA ILE A 21 -3.00 -1.25 17.44
C ILE A 21 -1.61 -0.71 17.07
N GLU A 22 -0.73 -1.55 16.51
CA GLU A 22 0.57 -1.07 16.03
C GLU A 22 0.43 -0.34 14.69
N THR A 23 1.27 0.68 14.46
CA THR A 23 1.32 1.37 13.15
C THR A 23 1.69 0.41 12.02
N ASN A 24 2.50 -0.62 12.30
CA ASN A 24 2.85 -1.66 11.34
C ASN A 24 1.62 -2.46 10.88
N ASP A 25 0.61 -2.66 11.73
CA ASP A 25 -0.61 -3.37 11.34
C ASP A 25 -1.37 -2.60 10.26
N LEU A 26 -1.48 -1.28 10.40
CA LEU A 26 -2.09 -0.41 9.38
C LEU A 26 -1.28 -0.41 8.07
N LEU A 27 0.05 -0.36 8.16
CA LEU A 27 0.91 -0.44 6.98
C LEU A 27 0.81 -1.80 6.28
N LEU A 28 0.68 -2.90 7.02
CA LEU A 28 0.45 -4.24 6.48
C LEU A 28 -0.91 -4.33 5.77
N MET A 29 -1.95 -3.75 6.36
CA MET A 29 -3.27 -3.64 5.72
C MET A 29 -3.19 -2.82 4.43
N GLY A 30 -2.47 -1.69 4.42
CA GLY A 30 -2.27 -0.88 3.22
C GLY A 30 -1.44 -1.57 2.14
N ALA A 31 -0.34 -2.21 2.53
CA ALA A 31 0.55 -2.95 1.62
C ALA A 31 -0.13 -4.18 0.99
N SER A 32 -1.10 -4.78 1.68
CA SER A 32 -1.92 -5.88 1.14
C SER A 32 -3.11 -5.41 0.31
N GLY A 33 -3.39 -4.10 0.25
CA GLY A 33 -4.58 -3.56 -0.41
C GLY A 33 -5.88 -3.83 0.35
N ALA A 34 -5.80 -4.12 1.65
CA ALA A 34 -6.96 -4.30 2.53
C ALA A 34 -7.60 -2.97 2.93
N ILE A 35 -6.81 -1.90 2.97
CA ILE A 35 -7.25 -0.52 3.17
C ILE A 35 -6.48 0.40 2.23
N HIS A 36 -7.02 1.59 1.98
CA HIS A 36 -6.27 2.64 1.29
C HIS A 36 -5.59 3.57 2.29
N LEU A 37 -4.34 3.88 1.99
CA LEU A 37 -3.51 4.86 2.70
C LEU A 37 -3.04 5.88 1.67
N GLY A 38 -2.84 7.12 2.11
CA GLY A 38 -2.57 8.22 1.21
C GLY A 38 -1.63 9.25 1.77
N VAL A 39 -1.31 10.23 0.94
CA VAL A 39 -0.58 11.45 1.28
C VAL A 39 -1.51 12.64 1.18
N ILE A 40 -1.12 13.75 1.81
CA ILE A 40 -1.80 15.03 1.61
C ILE A 40 -1.00 15.82 0.59
N LEU A 41 -1.68 16.26 -0.47
CA LEU A 41 -1.14 17.22 -1.42
C LEU A 41 -1.69 18.61 -1.13
N ASP A 42 -0.90 19.64 -1.41
CA ASP A 42 -1.30 21.04 -1.26
C ASP A 42 -0.92 21.83 -2.52
N GLY A 43 -1.92 22.07 -3.38
CA GLY A 43 -1.73 22.80 -4.63
C GLY A 43 -0.67 22.22 -5.58
N ILE A 44 -0.49 20.89 -5.61
CA ILE A 44 0.58 20.26 -6.41
C ILE A 44 0.18 20.19 -7.89
N PRO A 45 0.98 20.76 -8.82
CA PRO A 45 0.68 20.69 -10.25
C PRO A 45 0.79 19.26 -10.78
N CYS A 46 -0.29 18.74 -11.37
CA CYS A 46 -0.34 17.37 -11.89
C CYS A 46 -1.37 17.24 -13.03
N VAL A 47 -1.55 16.01 -13.54
CA VAL A 47 -2.52 15.71 -14.60
C VAL A 47 -3.60 14.78 -14.08
N LEU A 48 -4.86 15.17 -14.15
CA LEU A 48 -6.00 14.29 -13.92
C LEU A 48 -6.23 13.43 -15.17
N ALA A 49 -6.25 12.10 -14.99
CA ALA A 49 -6.56 11.14 -16.03
C ALA A 49 -7.95 10.52 -15.78
N GLY A 50 -8.85 10.63 -16.77
CA GLY A 50 -10.20 10.07 -16.70
C GLY A 50 -10.56 9.32 -17.98
N PHE A 51 -11.15 8.14 -17.84
CA PHE A 51 -11.65 7.38 -18.99
C PHE A 51 -12.80 8.12 -19.68
N ILE A 52 -12.74 8.22 -21.00
CA ILE A 52 -13.79 8.80 -21.82
C ILE A 52 -14.84 7.71 -22.05
N ASN A 53 -15.74 7.59 -21.10
CA ASN A 53 -16.79 6.60 -21.20
C ASN A 53 -17.96 7.20 -22.01
N LYS A 54 -17.99 6.90 -23.32
CA LYS A 54 -18.98 7.46 -24.28
C LYS A 54 -20.44 7.14 -23.92
N GLU A 55 -20.69 6.11 -23.12
CA GLU A 55 -22.02 5.74 -22.62
C GLU A 55 -22.31 6.30 -21.21
N ALA A 56 -21.26 6.63 -20.42
CA ALA A 56 -21.45 7.11 -19.06
C ALA A 56 -21.97 8.55 -18.99
N TRP A 57 -21.80 9.39 -20.01
CA TRP A 57 -22.39 10.74 -19.97
C TRP A 57 -23.93 10.74 -19.93
N ALA A 58 -24.58 9.60 -20.21
CA ALA A 58 -26.01 9.41 -20.00
C ALA A 58 -26.37 8.89 -18.57
N GLN A 59 -25.41 8.32 -17.83
CA GLN A 59 -25.60 7.74 -16.48
C GLN A 59 -24.82 8.45 -15.36
N ASP A 60 -23.82 9.28 -15.66
CA ASP A 60 -23.04 10.10 -14.71
C ASP A 60 -23.88 11.22 -14.09
N LYS A 61 -25.11 11.42 -14.57
CA LYS A 61 -26.13 12.21 -13.87
C LYS A 61 -26.83 11.44 -12.73
N VAL A 62 -26.57 10.15 -12.51
CA VAL A 62 -27.42 9.30 -11.66
C VAL A 62 -26.77 8.86 -10.35
N ILE A 63 -25.47 9.08 -10.11
CA ILE A 63 -24.91 8.91 -8.76
C ILE A 63 -23.85 10.00 -8.45
N GLN A 64 -24.22 11.27 -8.57
CA GLN A 64 -23.72 12.25 -7.59
C GLN A 64 -24.47 11.95 -6.29
N ASP A 65 -24.05 10.92 -5.56
CA ASP A 65 -24.54 10.74 -4.20
C ASP A 65 -23.95 11.88 -3.38
N THR A 66 -24.72 12.97 -3.28
CA THR A 66 -24.40 14.21 -2.56
C THR A 66 -24.06 14.00 -1.07
N ASN A 67 -24.09 12.75 -0.59
CA ASN A 67 -23.78 12.36 0.79
C ASN A 67 -22.35 11.81 0.97
N CYS A 68 -21.59 11.53 -0.09
CA CYS A 68 -20.22 11.04 0.04
C CYS A 68 -19.22 12.20 0.01
N LEU A 69 -18.58 12.48 1.15
CA LEU A 69 -17.55 13.51 1.24
C LEU A 69 -16.27 13.04 0.49
N LYS A 70 -15.79 13.86 -0.45
CA LYS A 70 -14.56 13.63 -1.19
C LYS A 70 -13.39 14.29 -0.47
N ASN A 71 -12.32 13.54 -0.22
CA ASN A 71 -11.12 14.04 0.46
C ASN A 71 -10.12 14.64 -0.54
N SER A 72 -10.12 14.14 -1.78
CA SER A 72 -9.30 14.65 -2.88
C SER A 72 -9.97 15.80 -3.61
N HIS A 73 -9.20 16.84 -3.90
CA HIS A 73 -9.63 17.99 -4.66
C HIS A 73 -8.69 18.17 -5.86
N PHE A 74 -9.26 18.46 -7.02
CA PHE A 74 -8.50 18.78 -8.23
C PHE A 74 -9.04 20.07 -8.83
N TYR A 75 -8.19 21.08 -8.93
CA TYR A 75 -8.51 22.37 -9.50
C TYR A 75 -8.03 22.40 -10.95
N LEU A 76 -8.98 22.27 -11.88
CA LEU A 76 -8.73 22.29 -13.31
C LEU A 76 -8.18 23.66 -13.74
N ILE A 77 -7.11 23.65 -14.55
CA ILE A 77 -6.71 24.84 -15.31
C ILE A 77 -7.62 24.91 -16.53
N ASP A 78 -8.43 25.98 -16.62
CA ASP A 78 -9.49 26.10 -17.61
C ASP A 78 -8.93 26.06 -19.06
N PRO A 79 -9.24 25.03 -19.86
CA PRO A 79 -8.74 24.91 -21.22
C PRO A 79 -9.31 25.98 -22.17
N VAL A 80 -10.38 26.69 -21.79
CA VAL A 80 -10.92 27.82 -22.56
C VAL A 80 -10.05 29.07 -22.39
N LEU A 81 -9.46 29.24 -21.20
CA LEU A 81 -8.58 30.37 -20.90
C LEU A 81 -7.13 30.09 -21.29
N TYR A 82 -6.72 28.82 -21.22
CA TYR A 82 -5.35 28.38 -21.50
C TYR A 82 -5.39 27.23 -22.49
N ASP A 83 -4.91 27.46 -23.71
CA ASP A 83 -4.87 26.42 -24.73
C ASP A 83 -3.91 25.28 -24.34
N GLY A 84 -4.15 24.09 -24.88
CA GLY A 84 -3.29 22.92 -24.70
C GLY A 84 -3.37 22.21 -23.34
N GLN A 85 -4.25 22.63 -22.43
CA GLN A 85 -4.43 22.04 -21.08
C GLN A 85 -5.24 20.74 -21.04
N GLU A 86 -5.97 20.45 -22.12
CA GLU A 86 -6.71 19.19 -22.30
C GLU A 86 -6.09 18.39 -23.45
N LYS A 87 -5.84 17.10 -23.23
CA LYS A 87 -5.41 16.15 -24.27
C LYS A 87 -6.24 14.87 -24.19
N GLU A 88 -6.56 14.29 -25.34
CA GLU A 88 -7.20 12.97 -25.43
C GLU A 88 -6.24 11.99 -26.09
N LEU A 89 -5.93 10.89 -25.40
CA LEU A 89 -5.09 9.82 -25.92
C LEU A 89 -5.69 8.47 -25.56
N HIS A 90 -5.86 7.59 -26.56
CA HIS A 90 -6.35 6.21 -26.38
C HIS A 90 -7.63 6.07 -25.55
N GLY A 91 -8.57 7.01 -25.68
CA GLY A 91 -9.84 6.98 -24.92
C GLY A 91 -9.73 7.45 -23.46
N VAL A 92 -8.62 8.08 -23.09
CA VAL A 92 -8.41 8.73 -21.80
C VAL A 92 -8.27 10.23 -22.04
N ARG A 93 -8.98 11.02 -21.24
CA ARG A 93 -8.84 12.48 -21.19
C ARG A 93 -7.87 12.85 -20.08
N TYR A 94 -6.92 13.70 -20.43
CA TYR A 94 -5.88 14.23 -19.57
C TYR A 94 -6.09 15.72 -19.42
N ASN A 95 -6.21 16.18 -18.17
CA ASN A 95 -6.41 17.56 -17.83
C ASN A 95 -5.35 18.03 -16.84
N THR A 96 -4.71 19.15 -17.11
CA THR A 96 -3.79 19.76 -16.14
C THR A 96 -4.53 20.51 -15.05
N GLY A 97 -3.93 20.55 -13.87
CA GLY A 97 -4.51 21.23 -12.73
C GLY A 97 -3.65 21.12 -11.48
N LEU A 98 -4.23 21.52 -10.37
CA LEU A 98 -3.61 21.45 -9.05
C LEU A 98 -4.35 20.42 -8.19
N ALA A 99 -3.64 19.41 -7.71
CA ALA A 99 -4.18 18.46 -6.75
C ALA A 99 -4.02 18.98 -5.31
N SER A 100 -5.05 18.74 -4.49
CA SER A 100 -5.03 19.06 -3.07
C SER A 100 -5.84 18.03 -2.27
N GLY A 101 -5.63 18.01 -0.96
CA GLY A 101 -6.29 17.05 -0.06
C GLY A 101 -5.63 15.67 -0.08
N MET A 102 -6.35 14.66 0.40
CA MET A 102 -5.79 13.32 0.55
C MET A 102 -5.87 12.54 -0.77
N TRP A 103 -4.76 11.93 -1.20
CA TRP A 103 -4.69 11.08 -2.39
C TRP A 103 -4.03 9.74 -2.02
N HIS A 104 -4.60 8.65 -2.51
CA HIS A 104 -4.19 7.30 -2.13
C HIS A 104 -2.93 6.86 -2.87
N LEU A 105 -2.02 6.26 -2.10
CA LEU A 105 -0.79 5.64 -2.58
C LEU A 105 -1.11 4.23 -3.07
N ASN A 106 -0.35 3.78 -4.08
CA ASN A 106 -0.40 2.38 -4.47
C ASN A 106 0.20 1.48 -3.37
N SER A 107 -0.22 0.21 -3.34
CA SER A 107 0.24 -0.76 -2.34
C SER A 107 1.75 -1.02 -2.39
N GLY A 108 2.37 -0.89 -3.57
CA GLY A 108 3.82 -1.01 -3.76
C GLY A 108 4.60 0.06 -3.00
N THR A 109 4.14 1.32 -3.07
CA THR A 109 4.71 2.45 -2.34
C THR A 109 4.61 2.24 -0.83
N ILE A 110 3.42 1.83 -0.35
CA ILE A 110 3.22 1.51 1.09
C ILE A 110 4.15 0.37 1.54
N ASN A 111 4.26 -0.69 0.73
CA ASN A 111 5.16 -1.81 1.01
C ASN A 111 6.63 -1.37 1.03
N GLY A 112 7.01 -0.39 0.20
CA GLY A 112 8.32 0.25 0.24
C GLY A 112 8.60 0.91 1.60
N VAL A 113 7.67 1.76 2.06
CA VAL A 113 7.78 2.42 3.38
C VAL A 113 7.81 1.39 4.51
N LEU A 114 6.96 0.36 4.47
CA LEU A 114 6.92 -0.71 5.48
C LEU A 114 8.25 -1.48 5.57
N ARG A 115 8.87 -1.81 4.43
CA ARG A 115 10.07 -2.66 4.39
C ARG A 115 11.37 -1.88 4.58
N TYR A 116 11.42 -0.66 4.05
CA TYR A 116 12.66 0.11 3.93
C TYR A 116 12.61 1.45 4.70
N GLY A 117 11.48 1.79 5.32
CA GLY A 117 11.27 3.05 6.04
C GLY A 117 10.97 4.25 5.13
N SER A 118 11.12 4.09 3.82
CA SER A 118 10.86 5.13 2.83
C SER A 118 10.52 4.52 1.46
N SER A 119 9.88 5.32 0.60
CA SER A 119 9.61 4.96 -0.79
C SER A 119 9.38 6.22 -1.62
N ASN A 120 9.59 6.15 -2.93
CA ASN A 120 9.14 7.21 -3.82
C ASN A 120 7.61 7.20 -3.85
N ILE A 121 6.99 8.37 -3.82
CA ILE A 121 5.53 8.54 -3.88
C ILE A 121 4.94 7.81 -5.09
N GLY A 122 5.66 7.82 -6.22
CA GLY A 122 5.28 7.18 -7.46
C GLY A 122 4.38 8.07 -8.32
N PRO A 123 4.21 7.71 -9.61
CA PRO A 123 3.60 8.61 -10.58
C PRO A 123 2.07 8.64 -10.51
N LEU A 124 1.42 7.64 -9.92
CA LEU A 124 -0.04 7.49 -9.96
C LEU A 124 -0.62 7.48 -8.55
N LEU A 125 -1.55 8.40 -8.29
CA LEU A 125 -2.34 8.45 -7.07
C LEU A 125 -3.83 8.43 -7.39
N THR A 126 -4.64 7.76 -6.56
CA THR A 126 -6.09 7.66 -6.75
C THR A 126 -6.86 8.52 -5.76
N ALA A 127 -8.06 8.97 -6.14
CA ALA A 127 -8.87 9.82 -5.29
C ALA A 127 -9.36 9.07 -4.04
N SER A 128 -9.41 9.80 -2.93
CA SER A 128 -9.89 9.38 -1.62
C SER A 128 -11.25 9.97 -1.31
N HIS A 129 -12.10 9.14 -0.72
CA HIS A 129 -13.45 9.46 -0.27
C HIS A 129 -13.62 9.05 1.19
N ASP A 130 -14.64 9.62 1.85
CA ASP A 130 -15.06 9.22 3.19
C ASP A 130 -15.96 7.97 3.17
N CYS A 131 -16.13 7.35 2.00
CA CYS A 131 -16.83 6.09 1.80
C CYS A 131 -15.92 5.05 1.14
N VAL A 132 -15.70 3.93 1.85
CA VAL A 132 -14.81 2.85 1.40
C VAL A 132 -15.32 2.16 0.13
N ASP A 133 -16.62 2.20 -0.16
CA ASP A 133 -17.16 1.56 -1.37
C ASP A 133 -16.84 2.36 -2.62
N TYR A 134 -16.85 3.70 -2.54
CA TYR A 134 -16.42 4.58 -3.64
C TYR A 134 -14.92 4.44 -3.91
N ASP A 135 -14.09 4.41 -2.87
CA ASP A 135 -12.63 4.23 -2.99
C ASP A 135 -12.22 2.92 -3.67
N ASN A 136 -13.11 1.92 -3.71
CA ASN A 136 -12.88 0.64 -4.36
C ASN A 136 -13.54 0.52 -5.74
N SER A 137 -14.07 1.61 -6.30
CA SER A 137 -14.66 1.61 -7.64
C SER A 137 -13.59 1.58 -8.73
N ASP A 138 -13.88 0.88 -9.84
CA ASP A 138 -13.08 0.94 -11.08
C ASP A 138 -13.05 2.35 -11.71
N THR A 139 -13.95 3.23 -11.28
CA THR A 139 -14.13 4.60 -11.82
C THR A 139 -13.51 5.68 -10.95
N VAL A 140 -12.68 5.32 -9.98
CA VAL A 140 -12.02 6.31 -9.12
C VAL A 140 -11.05 7.15 -9.96
N GLU A 141 -11.22 8.46 -9.86
CA GLU A 141 -10.33 9.42 -10.51
C GLU A 141 -8.87 9.20 -10.08
N SER A 142 -7.95 9.40 -11.02
CA SER A 142 -6.52 9.26 -10.75
C SER A 142 -5.75 10.47 -11.26
N ILE A 143 -4.73 10.87 -10.51
CA ILE A 143 -3.78 11.89 -10.94
C ILE A 143 -2.44 11.27 -11.27
N LEU A 144 -1.75 11.91 -12.21
CA LEU A 144 -0.41 11.59 -12.63
C LEU A 144 0.53 12.71 -12.16
N LEU A 145 1.36 12.38 -11.17
CA LEU A 145 2.44 13.24 -10.72
C LEU A 145 3.54 13.28 -11.78
N GLY A 146 4.24 14.41 -11.82
CA GLY A 146 5.31 14.62 -12.78
C GLY A 146 4.88 14.79 -14.22
N GLU A 147 3.65 14.48 -14.63
CA GLU A 147 3.23 14.56 -16.03
C GLU A 147 2.87 15.98 -16.50
N ALA A 148 2.61 16.92 -15.58
CA ALA A 148 2.20 18.28 -15.93
C ALA A 148 3.28 19.07 -16.71
N HIS A 149 4.56 18.66 -16.65
CA HIS A 149 5.62 19.30 -17.44
C HIS A 149 5.43 19.16 -18.96
N LYS A 150 4.60 18.20 -19.40
CA LYS A 150 4.29 17.94 -20.82
C LYS A 150 3.23 18.88 -21.38
N PHE A 151 2.79 19.85 -20.58
CA PHE A 151 1.77 20.82 -20.92
C PHE A 151 2.32 22.24 -20.77
N ASP A 152 1.64 23.19 -21.39
CA ASP A 152 2.03 24.59 -21.32
C ASP A 152 1.60 25.15 -19.95
N LEU A 153 2.55 25.60 -19.14
CA LEU A 153 2.24 26.14 -17.81
C LEU A 153 1.88 27.63 -17.94
N PRO A 154 0.66 28.05 -17.56
CA PRO A 154 0.26 29.47 -17.63
C PRO A 154 1.15 30.34 -16.75
N SER A 155 1.76 31.38 -17.32
CA SER A 155 2.75 32.22 -16.64
C SER A 155 2.17 33.15 -15.57
N ASP A 156 0.85 33.34 -15.58
CA ASP A 156 0.09 34.08 -14.59
C ASP A 156 -0.29 33.24 -13.36
N ILE A 157 -0.29 31.90 -13.52
CA ILE A 157 -0.45 30.94 -12.41
C ILE A 157 0.92 30.51 -11.87
N PHE A 158 1.89 30.31 -12.76
CA PHE A 158 3.19 29.73 -12.48
C PHE A 158 4.33 30.72 -12.75
N SER A 159 4.92 31.27 -11.68
CA SER A 159 6.11 32.12 -11.79
C SER A 159 7.34 31.30 -12.17
N ASN A 160 8.08 31.72 -13.19
CA ASN A 160 9.26 31.01 -13.70
C ASN A 160 8.99 29.57 -14.22
N PRO A 161 8.34 29.43 -15.39
CA PRO A 161 7.85 28.14 -15.89
C PRO A 161 8.90 27.02 -16.04
N GLU A 162 10.15 27.35 -16.40
CA GLU A 162 11.20 26.35 -16.62
C GLU A 162 11.68 25.71 -15.30
N GLU A 163 11.78 26.51 -14.24
CA GLU A 163 12.10 26.02 -12.90
C GLU A 163 10.95 25.11 -12.40
N ILE A 164 9.71 25.53 -12.59
CA ILE A 164 8.53 24.77 -12.19
C ILE A 164 8.43 23.45 -12.98
N LYS A 165 8.72 23.44 -14.28
CA LYS A 165 8.76 22.18 -15.06
C LYS A 165 9.78 21.21 -14.50
N THR A 166 10.96 21.71 -14.12
CA THR A 166 12.02 20.88 -13.53
C THR A 166 11.59 20.29 -12.19
N GLU A 167 10.88 21.06 -11.37
CA GLU A 167 10.34 20.58 -10.10
C GLU A 167 9.22 19.55 -10.31
N ILE A 168 8.30 19.83 -11.24
CA ILE A 168 7.23 18.89 -11.61
C ILE A 168 7.83 17.54 -11.99
N MET A 169 8.84 17.51 -12.87
CA MET A 169 9.48 16.27 -13.33
C MET A 169 10.07 15.38 -12.23
N ARG A 170 10.24 15.90 -11.00
CA ARG A 170 10.78 15.15 -9.85
C ARG A 170 9.72 14.76 -8.83
N GLN A 171 8.47 15.20 -9.00
CA GLN A 171 7.40 14.95 -8.03
C GLN A 171 7.15 13.46 -7.80
N ASP A 172 7.17 12.63 -8.84
CA ASP A 172 6.96 11.19 -8.72
C ASP A 172 8.15 10.44 -8.10
N GLU A 173 9.30 11.11 -7.99
CA GLU A 173 10.50 10.66 -7.29
C GLU A 173 10.57 11.16 -5.84
N GLU A 174 9.61 11.98 -5.39
CA GLU A 174 9.60 12.51 -4.03
C GLU A 174 9.58 11.38 -3.01
N VAL A 175 10.55 11.39 -2.10
CA VAL A 175 10.72 10.34 -1.10
C VAL A 175 9.77 10.62 0.06
N ILE A 176 8.82 9.72 0.25
CA ILE A 176 7.91 9.73 1.38
C ILE A 176 8.34 8.75 2.46
N THR A 177 8.06 9.10 3.70
CA THR A 177 8.31 8.27 4.88
C THR A 177 7.01 8.05 5.63
N LEU A 178 7.10 7.40 6.79
CA LEU A 178 5.95 7.19 7.67
C LEU A 178 5.21 8.49 8.01
N ASP A 179 5.94 9.61 8.12
CA ASP A 179 5.41 10.92 8.52
C ASP A 179 4.54 11.57 7.44
N SER A 180 4.58 11.03 6.22
CA SER A 180 3.78 11.50 5.09
C SER A 180 2.45 10.76 4.95
N ILE A 181 2.21 9.70 5.73
CA ILE A 181 1.11 8.76 5.50
C ILE A 181 -0.11 9.07 6.37
N TYR A 182 -1.27 9.07 5.72
CA TYR A 182 -2.58 9.33 6.30
C TYR A 182 -3.57 8.22 5.94
N ILE A 183 -4.61 8.10 6.76
CA ILE A 183 -5.78 7.25 6.52
C ILE A 183 -7.04 8.12 6.54
N SER A 184 -7.96 7.88 5.59
CA SER A 184 -9.24 8.60 5.59
C SER A 184 -10.10 8.17 6.78
N ARG A 185 -11.01 9.05 7.19
CA ARG A 185 -11.96 8.73 8.26
C ARG A 185 -12.81 7.50 7.94
N GLY A 186 -13.31 7.38 6.71
CA GLY A 186 -14.06 6.21 6.26
C GLY A 186 -13.29 4.89 6.47
N TRP A 187 -12.03 4.83 6.04
CA TRP A 187 -11.18 3.65 6.27
C TRP A 187 -10.84 3.44 7.74
N PHE A 188 -10.55 4.50 8.48
CA PHE A 188 -10.31 4.43 9.92
C PHE A 188 -11.50 3.83 10.67
N LEU A 189 -12.71 4.30 10.39
CA LEU A 189 -13.95 3.79 10.99
C LEU A 189 -14.18 2.34 10.59
N ARG A 190 -13.92 1.98 9.33
CA ARG A 190 -14.01 0.60 8.85
C ARG A 190 -13.06 -0.32 9.61
N VAL A 191 -11.81 0.09 9.83
CA VAL A 191 -10.84 -0.69 10.61
C VAL A 191 -11.31 -0.88 12.04
N ARG A 192 -11.75 0.21 12.69
CA ARG A 192 -12.29 0.16 14.05
C ARG A 192 -13.47 -0.80 14.16
N ASP A 193 -14.46 -0.67 13.27
CA ASP A 193 -15.63 -1.52 13.29
C ASP A 193 -15.24 -3.00 13.08
N CYS A 194 -14.19 -3.28 12.30
CA CYS A 194 -13.66 -4.64 12.17
C CYS A 194 -12.97 -5.15 13.43
N ILE A 195 -12.23 -4.30 14.16
CA ILE A 195 -11.62 -4.62 15.46
C ILE A 195 -12.71 -4.92 16.48
N ASP A 196 -13.72 -4.04 16.58
CA ASP A 196 -14.81 -4.14 17.57
C ASP A 196 -15.63 -5.42 17.40
N ASN A 197 -15.78 -5.87 16.16
CA ASN A 197 -16.55 -7.07 15.82
C ASN A 197 -15.66 -8.32 15.61
N CYS A 198 -14.34 -8.23 15.82
CA CYS A 198 -13.38 -9.31 15.57
C CYS A 198 -13.50 -9.91 14.15
N THR A 199 -13.72 -9.08 13.13
CA THR A 199 -13.84 -9.51 11.73
C THR A 199 -12.57 -9.21 10.95
N ALA A 200 -12.18 -10.13 10.05
CA ALA A 200 -11.05 -9.90 9.16
C ALA A 200 -11.35 -8.78 8.16
N ILE A 201 -10.38 -7.90 7.94
CA ILE A 201 -10.39 -6.94 6.83
C ILE A 201 -9.81 -7.67 5.62
N THR A 202 -10.67 -8.05 4.68
CA THR A 202 -10.24 -8.77 3.48
C THR A 202 -9.77 -7.79 2.42
N PRO A 203 -8.63 -8.06 1.73
CA PRO A 203 -8.25 -7.34 0.53
C PRO A 203 -9.42 -7.28 -0.43
N ARG A 204 -9.81 -6.07 -0.81
CA ARG A 204 -10.77 -5.90 -1.91
C ARG A 204 -9.93 -5.95 -3.18
N TYR A 205 -9.95 -7.08 -3.88
CA TYR A 205 -9.22 -7.32 -5.14
C TYR A 205 -9.81 -6.51 -6.30
N HIS A 206 -9.99 -5.21 -6.12
CA HIS A 206 -10.43 -4.26 -7.14
C HIS A 206 -9.50 -3.04 -7.05
N SER A 207 -8.21 -3.27 -7.25
CA SER A 207 -7.35 -2.17 -7.71
C SER A 207 -7.87 -1.81 -9.11
N PRO A 208 -8.09 -0.53 -9.45
CA PRO A 208 -8.67 -0.09 -10.73
C PRO A 208 -7.77 -0.37 -11.95
N LEU A 209 -6.75 -1.23 -11.82
CA LEU A 209 -5.98 -1.76 -12.93
C LEU A 209 -6.76 -2.88 -13.63
N LYS A 210 -7.84 -2.54 -14.32
CA LYS A 210 -8.18 -3.24 -15.56
C LYS A 210 -7.25 -2.74 -16.66
N ASN A 211 -6.22 -3.54 -16.93
CA ASN A 211 -5.52 -3.64 -18.21
C ASN A 211 -4.96 -2.33 -18.81
N THR A 212 -3.90 -1.77 -18.23
CA THR A 212 -2.80 -1.32 -19.09
C THR A 212 -1.91 -2.51 -19.39
N VAL A 213 -2.13 -3.13 -20.55
CA VAL A 213 -1.12 -3.94 -21.23
C VAL A 213 0.00 -2.98 -21.64
N ASN A 214 0.83 -2.60 -20.69
CA ASN A 214 2.18 -2.13 -20.97
C ASN A 214 3.07 -3.27 -20.51
N THR A 215 3.79 -3.83 -21.47
CA THR A 215 4.85 -4.82 -21.29
C THR A 215 5.59 -4.57 -19.99
N VAL A 216 5.18 -5.32 -18.97
CA VAL A 216 6.02 -5.60 -17.82
C VAL A 216 7.22 -6.26 -18.48
N ASN A 217 8.35 -5.56 -18.53
CA ASN A 217 9.60 -6.30 -18.43
C ASN A 217 9.45 -7.00 -17.08
N GLU A 218 9.00 -8.24 -17.12
CA GLU A 218 9.04 -9.14 -15.99
C GLU A 218 10.48 -9.03 -15.52
N ILE A 219 10.69 -8.29 -14.42
CA ILE A 219 11.72 -8.72 -13.50
C ILE A 219 11.18 -10.09 -13.12
N GLN A 220 11.71 -11.12 -13.79
CA GLN A 220 11.57 -12.48 -13.35
C GLN A 220 12.08 -12.46 -11.91
N GLU A 221 11.17 -12.30 -10.96
CA GLU A 221 11.37 -12.86 -9.65
C GLU A 221 11.61 -14.34 -9.93
N HIS A 222 12.88 -14.74 -9.89
CA HIS A 222 13.27 -16.12 -10.05
C HIS A 222 12.32 -16.96 -9.20
N GLY A 223 11.64 -17.95 -9.80
CA GLY A 223 10.63 -18.76 -9.11
C GLY A 223 11.14 -19.40 -7.81
N ASN A 224 12.46 -19.50 -7.69
CA ASN A 224 13.18 -19.83 -6.47
C ASN A 224 12.95 -18.81 -5.34
N THR A 225 13.05 -17.50 -5.57
CA THR A 225 12.91 -16.45 -4.53
C THR A 225 11.52 -16.47 -3.89
N LYS A 226 10.46 -16.55 -4.70
CA LYS A 226 9.07 -16.65 -4.22
C LYS A 226 8.80 -17.96 -3.48
N ARG A 227 9.34 -19.08 -3.99
CA ARG A 227 9.24 -20.38 -3.32
C ARG A 227 10.00 -20.40 -1.99
N PHE A 228 11.18 -19.78 -1.93
CA PHE A 228 11.99 -19.71 -0.71
C PHE A 228 11.40 -18.78 0.34
N SER A 229 10.80 -17.65 -0.05
CA SER A 229 10.10 -16.76 0.90
C SER A 229 8.86 -17.42 1.49
N GLN A 230 8.02 -18.02 0.64
CA GLN A 230 6.81 -18.73 1.07
C GLN A 230 7.15 -19.93 1.98
N ASN A 231 8.15 -20.74 1.59
CA ASN A 231 8.58 -21.88 2.40
C ASN A 231 9.12 -21.43 3.76
N ARG A 232 9.86 -20.32 3.80
CA ARG A 232 10.40 -19.77 5.04
C ARG A 232 9.29 -19.25 5.96
N GLU A 233 8.30 -18.54 5.42
CA GLU A 233 7.15 -18.04 6.17
C GLU A 233 6.34 -19.18 6.79
N ASN A 234 6.07 -20.24 6.02
CA ASN A 234 5.37 -21.43 6.53
C ASN A 234 6.16 -22.12 7.64
N CYS A 235 7.47 -22.26 7.47
CA CYS A 235 8.35 -22.82 8.51
C CYS A 235 8.35 -21.96 9.78
N LEU A 236 8.32 -20.62 9.66
CA LEU A 236 8.25 -19.72 10.80
C LEU A 236 6.94 -19.91 11.58
N MET A 237 5.82 -19.98 10.88
CA MET A 237 4.50 -20.18 11.49
C MET A 237 4.44 -21.53 12.23
N ALA A 238 4.91 -22.61 11.59
CA ALA A 238 4.99 -23.94 12.20
C ALA A 238 5.89 -23.97 13.45
N LEU A 239 7.05 -23.31 13.39
CA LEU A 239 7.98 -23.21 14.52
C LEU A 239 7.35 -22.48 15.70
N ILE A 240 6.76 -21.30 15.47
CA ILE A 240 6.12 -20.50 16.52
C ILE A 240 4.93 -21.25 17.13
N TYR A 241 4.09 -21.86 16.30
CA TYR A 241 2.95 -22.64 16.75
C TYR A 241 3.38 -23.82 17.62
N THR A 242 4.37 -24.59 17.18
CA THR A 242 4.89 -25.74 17.93
C THR A 242 5.46 -25.30 19.27
N ARG A 243 6.21 -24.20 19.33
CA ARG A 243 6.77 -23.69 20.59
C ARG A 243 5.70 -23.27 21.59
N ASN A 244 4.62 -22.65 21.10
CA ASN A 244 3.54 -22.17 21.96
C ASN A 244 2.63 -23.32 22.43
N THR A 245 2.47 -24.35 21.62
CA THR A 245 1.54 -25.46 21.89
C THR A 245 2.21 -26.62 22.64
N PHE A 246 3.48 -26.89 22.32
CA PHE A 246 4.27 -28.01 22.86
C PHE A 246 5.62 -27.51 23.42
N PRO A 247 5.61 -26.59 24.41
CA PRO A 247 6.83 -25.96 24.91
C PRO A 247 7.80 -26.95 25.56
N ASP A 248 7.29 -28.02 26.17
CA ASP A 248 8.13 -29.03 26.82
C ASP A 248 8.83 -29.96 25.82
N GLU A 249 8.25 -30.17 24.64
CA GLU A 249 8.88 -30.93 23.55
C GLU A 249 10.00 -30.15 22.85
N CYS A 250 10.02 -28.83 23.02
CA CYS A 250 11.07 -27.95 22.49
C CYS A 250 12.33 -27.88 23.37
N LYS A 251 12.37 -28.65 24.46
CA LYS A 251 13.49 -28.71 25.42
C LYS A 251 14.29 -30.00 25.24
N ASN A 252 15.59 -29.95 25.50
CA ASN A 252 16.44 -31.14 25.54
C ASN A 252 16.22 -31.95 26.85
N ILE A 253 16.91 -33.09 26.97
CA ILE A 253 16.85 -33.96 28.17
C ILE A 253 17.20 -33.27 29.50
N ASN A 254 17.86 -32.10 29.45
CA ASN A 254 18.23 -31.30 30.62
C ASN A 254 17.22 -30.16 30.87
N GLY A 255 16.09 -30.12 30.14
CA GLY A 255 15.06 -29.08 30.26
C GLY A 255 15.43 -27.73 29.62
N ILE A 256 16.44 -27.70 28.75
CA ILE A 256 16.93 -26.46 28.11
C ILE A 256 16.33 -26.33 26.71
N ASP A 257 15.78 -25.16 26.39
CA ASP A 257 15.37 -24.80 25.03
C ASP A 257 16.58 -24.79 24.09
N THR A 258 16.61 -25.71 23.13
CA THR A 258 17.66 -25.74 22.10
C THR A 258 17.04 -25.70 20.71
N ASN A 259 17.78 -25.13 19.76
CA ASN A 259 17.36 -25.12 18.35
C ASN A 259 17.13 -26.56 17.83
N ASP A 260 17.90 -27.52 18.34
CA ASP A 260 17.76 -28.93 17.99
C ASP A 260 16.43 -29.52 18.50
N ALA A 261 16.11 -29.33 19.77
CA ALA A 261 14.88 -29.86 20.35
C ALA A 261 13.65 -29.21 19.71
N TRP A 262 13.68 -27.89 19.51
CA TRP A 262 12.58 -27.16 18.85
C TRP A 262 12.38 -27.57 17.37
N ALA A 263 13.45 -27.71 16.59
CA ALA A 263 13.35 -28.19 15.21
C ALA A 263 12.78 -29.62 15.15
N ASN A 264 13.23 -30.52 16.02
CA ASN A 264 12.73 -31.90 16.08
C ASN A 264 11.25 -31.95 16.48
N ALA A 265 10.82 -31.18 17.49
CA ALA A 265 9.42 -31.09 17.87
C ALA A 265 8.55 -30.63 16.69
N THR A 266 9.02 -29.65 15.94
CA THR A 266 8.27 -29.10 14.80
C THR A 266 8.13 -30.10 13.66
N ILE A 267 9.14 -30.95 13.43
CA ILE A 267 9.08 -32.05 12.46
C ILE A 267 8.14 -33.16 12.93
N ASN A 268 8.19 -33.53 14.21
CA ASN A 268 7.29 -34.55 14.78
C ASN A 268 5.81 -34.16 14.63
N HIS A 269 5.51 -32.86 14.70
CA HIS A 269 4.16 -32.31 14.50
C HIS A 269 3.91 -31.82 13.07
N TRP A 270 4.81 -32.04 12.11
CA TRP A 270 4.71 -31.40 10.79
C TRP A 270 3.40 -31.71 10.06
N LEU A 271 2.87 -32.92 10.21
CA LEU A 271 1.59 -33.31 9.62
C LEU A 271 0.42 -32.41 10.07
N SER A 272 0.47 -31.89 11.31
CA SER A 272 -0.57 -31.01 11.87
C SER A 272 -0.23 -29.52 11.71
N VAL A 273 1.04 -29.13 11.82
CA VAL A 273 1.46 -27.71 11.79
C VAL A 273 1.89 -27.22 10.41
N GLY A 274 2.19 -28.15 9.48
CA GLY A 274 2.74 -27.86 8.16
C GLY A 274 1.72 -27.43 7.12
N ALA A 275 0.42 -27.39 7.45
CA ALA A 275 -0.67 -26.85 6.62
C ALA A 275 -0.68 -27.35 5.14
N GLY A 276 -0.32 -28.62 4.91
CA GLY A 276 -0.27 -29.23 3.57
C GLY A 276 1.01 -28.97 2.77
N TYR A 277 2.01 -28.28 3.34
CA TYR A 277 3.31 -28.08 2.72
C TYR A 277 4.27 -29.26 2.97
N SER A 278 5.20 -29.46 2.03
CA SER A 278 6.24 -30.49 2.16
C SER A 278 7.10 -30.25 3.39
N GLU A 279 7.43 -31.34 4.09
CA GLU A 279 8.28 -31.30 5.27
C GLU A 279 9.67 -30.73 4.95
N PRO A 280 10.13 -29.68 5.67
CA PRO A 280 11.46 -29.11 5.52
C PRO A 280 12.50 -29.98 6.22
N SER A 281 13.79 -29.80 5.90
CA SER A 281 14.83 -30.47 6.66
C SER A 281 14.98 -29.86 8.07
N ILE A 282 15.33 -30.72 9.03
CA ILE A 282 15.67 -30.33 10.40
C ILE A 282 16.74 -29.22 10.42
N ASP A 283 17.78 -29.32 9.58
CA ASP A 283 18.84 -28.31 9.49
C ASP A 283 18.35 -26.97 8.95
N TYR A 284 17.36 -26.98 8.06
CA TYR A 284 16.74 -25.76 7.55
C TYR A 284 15.95 -25.04 8.64
N LEU A 285 15.17 -25.78 9.44
CA LEU A 285 14.46 -25.23 10.59
C LEU A 285 15.41 -24.64 11.63
N LYS A 286 16.51 -25.34 11.97
CA LYS A 286 17.53 -24.82 12.90
C LYS A 286 18.13 -23.50 12.45
N LYS A 287 18.40 -23.36 11.14
CA LYS A 287 18.89 -22.10 10.56
C LYS A 287 17.87 -20.98 10.74
N ILE A 288 16.59 -21.25 10.46
CA ILE A 288 15.51 -20.28 10.66
C ILE A 288 15.44 -19.86 12.13
N ILE A 289 15.42 -20.81 13.07
CA ILE A 289 15.40 -20.54 14.51
C ILE A 289 16.58 -19.65 14.91
N SER A 290 17.79 -19.96 14.44
CA SER A 290 19.00 -19.20 14.77
C SER A 290 18.99 -17.76 14.24
N ASP A 291 18.22 -17.51 13.18
CA ASP A 291 18.07 -16.22 12.52
C ASP A 291 16.85 -15.42 13.02
N MET A 292 15.92 -16.02 13.78
CA MET A 292 14.68 -15.37 14.24
C MET A 292 14.94 -14.09 15.05
N ASN A 293 15.96 -14.11 15.91
CA ASN A 293 16.31 -12.99 16.79
C ASN A 293 17.37 -12.05 16.18
N ARG A 294 17.77 -12.28 14.92
CA ARG A 294 18.81 -11.48 14.26
C ARG A 294 18.18 -10.40 13.38
N LYS A 295 18.81 -9.23 13.35
CA LYS A 295 18.49 -8.18 12.38
C LYS A 295 18.66 -8.72 10.96
N PRO A 296 17.89 -8.25 9.97
CA PRO A 296 17.94 -8.76 8.60
C PRO A 296 19.35 -8.83 7.99
N MET A 297 20.23 -7.85 8.27
CA MET A 297 21.63 -7.82 7.83
C MET A 297 22.51 -8.90 8.46
N ASP A 298 22.15 -9.41 9.64
CA ASP A 298 22.94 -10.37 10.44
C ASP A 298 22.45 -11.81 10.27
N ARG A 299 21.43 -12.02 9.43
CA ARG A 299 20.86 -13.35 9.15
C ARG A 299 21.77 -14.14 8.23
N THR A 300 21.95 -15.41 8.55
CA THR A 300 22.78 -16.33 7.77
C THR A 300 22.11 -16.79 6.47
N THR A 301 20.79 -16.63 6.35
CA THR A 301 19.97 -17.15 5.24
C THR A 301 19.26 -16.10 4.38
N ALA A 302 19.36 -14.80 4.68
CA ALA A 302 18.79 -13.76 3.83
C ALA A 302 19.76 -13.42 2.69
N GLY A 303 19.24 -13.32 1.46
CA GLY A 303 20.02 -12.85 0.31
C GLY A 303 20.70 -11.53 0.67
N LYS A 304 22.03 -11.56 0.81
CA LYS A 304 22.80 -10.35 1.06
C LYS A 304 22.48 -9.37 -0.06
N PRO A 305 22.07 -8.13 0.25
CA PRO A 305 21.97 -7.11 -0.78
C PRO A 305 23.34 -7.02 -1.46
N LYS A 306 23.35 -7.12 -2.79
CA LYS A 306 24.51 -6.70 -3.59
C LYS A 306 24.51 -5.19 -3.65
#